data_AF-A0A5C8B4C5-F1
#
_entry.id   AF-A0A5C8B4C5-F1
#
_cell.length_a   1.000
_cell.length_b   1.000
_cell.length_c   1.000
_cell.angle_alpha   90.00
_cell.angle_beta   90.00
_cell.angle_gamma   90.00
#
_symmetry.space_group_name_H-M   'P 1'
#
loop_
_entity.id
_entity.type
_entity.pdbx_description
1 polymer ?
#
loop_
_entity_poly.entity_id
_entity_poly.type
_entity_poly.pdbx_seq_one_letter_code
_entity_poly.pdbx_strand_id
1 'polypeptide(L)'
;MKKLIKYFLTFSFIFGAVFANETVNLYIGSNYIADSTVNRFEKTYKCTLNQNFFNDNEEMLAKIAAGANGYSVIVATSYAVEELAHMGKIKPLDKTKLPNLKYIDKQFLNTPYDPGNKYSVPYAYTPVFLAYNKDKMAELGITPDSWAVIFDPKYLVKLKGHVTVFDSARNVLAAALLYLGKDPNTTNWDDLKKAREVIDRASPYWARFDSDSYYRGILRGDVWIAMSYSIDIFKTIQDAKASGSKIKIEAMMQKEGNMYELDNMVIPVFNNNDKLAYDFMNTALDPQSAYELSSMTGSSVPNPDAIAKLDKNVTGIDWIYPKNMKKMYVFKAYDPKTRIMVNEMWTEIKMSGNCGIF
;
A
#
# COMPACT_ATOMS: atom_id res chain seq x y z
N MET A 1 -71.91 -10.96 -52.33
CA MET A 1 -71.74 -9.81 -51.41
C MET A 1 -71.40 -10.30 -50.01
N LYS A 2 -70.13 -10.36 -49.63
CA LYS A 2 -69.67 -10.37 -48.22
C LYS A 2 -68.31 -9.66 -48.16
N LYS A 3 -68.26 -8.52 -47.47
CA LYS A 3 -67.06 -7.69 -47.25
C LYS A 3 -66.19 -8.37 -46.18
N LEU A 4 -64.90 -8.56 -46.45
CA LEU A 4 -63.90 -8.85 -45.42
C LEU A 4 -63.21 -7.53 -45.02
N ILE A 5 -63.39 -7.15 -43.76
CA ILE A 5 -62.71 -6.04 -43.09
C ILE A 5 -61.38 -6.59 -42.56
N LYS A 6 -60.25 -6.07 -43.05
CA LYS A 6 -58.92 -6.32 -42.47
C LYS A 6 -58.68 -5.31 -41.34
N TYR A 7 -58.63 -5.80 -40.11
CA TYR A 7 -58.10 -5.03 -38.97
C TYR A 7 -56.56 -5.09 -39.01
N PHE A 8 -55.92 -3.93 -39.18
CA PHE A 8 -54.49 -3.76 -38.92
C PHE A 8 -54.32 -3.42 -37.44
N LEU A 9 -53.75 -4.34 -36.65
CA LEU A 9 -53.29 -4.06 -35.30
C LEU A 9 -51.89 -3.45 -35.38
N THR A 10 -51.76 -2.16 -35.07
CA THR A 10 -50.47 -1.48 -34.95
C THR A 10 -49.90 -1.75 -33.57
N PHE A 11 -48.89 -2.62 -33.48
CA PHE A 11 -48.17 -2.91 -32.23
C PHE A 11 -47.16 -1.78 -31.98
N SER A 12 -47.49 -0.83 -31.11
CA SER A 12 -46.52 0.17 -30.64
C SER A 12 -45.54 -0.50 -29.67
N PHE A 13 -44.32 -0.75 -30.13
CA PHE A 13 -43.20 -1.07 -29.26
C PHE A 13 -42.83 0.19 -28.46
N ILE A 14 -43.19 0.20 -27.16
CA ILE A 14 -42.61 1.15 -26.21
C ILE A 14 -41.16 0.70 -26.00
N PHE A 15 -40.22 1.35 -26.69
CA PHE A 15 -38.80 1.26 -26.36
C PHE A 15 -38.59 1.92 -24.98
N GLY A 16 -38.69 1.13 -23.91
CA GLY A 16 -38.10 1.53 -22.64
C GLY A 16 -36.60 1.63 -22.86
N ALA A 17 -36.02 2.82 -22.69
CA ALA A 17 -34.59 2.99 -22.65
C ALA A 17 -34.05 2.14 -21.49
N VAL A 18 -33.49 0.97 -21.80
CA VAL A 18 -32.68 0.20 -20.87
C VAL A 18 -31.39 1.01 -20.71
N PHE A 19 -31.35 1.86 -19.68
CA PHE A 19 -30.09 2.44 -19.24
C PHE A 19 -29.24 1.27 -18.74
N ALA A 20 -28.24 0.87 -19.52
CA ALA A 20 -27.20 -0.01 -19.03
C ALA A 20 -26.60 0.65 -17.79
N ASN A 21 -26.68 0.00 -16.64
CA ASN A 21 -26.10 0.50 -15.42
C ASN A 21 -24.58 0.60 -15.63
N GLU A 22 -24.05 1.81 -15.72
CA GLU A 22 -22.63 2.01 -16.00
C GLU A 22 -21.79 1.38 -14.88
N THR A 23 -20.66 0.75 -15.23
CA THR A 23 -19.81 0.06 -14.26
C THR A 23 -18.44 0.70 -14.22
N VAL A 24 -17.92 0.91 -13.01
CA VAL A 24 -16.52 1.27 -12.74
C VAL A 24 -15.83 0.02 -12.22
N ASN A 25 -14.82 -0.47 -12.96
CA ASN A 25 -14.01 -1.58 -12.49
C ASN A 25 -12.78 -1.03 -11.76
N LEU A 26 -12.73 -1.20 -10.44
CA LEU A 26 -11.64 -0.77 -9.58
C LEU A 26 -10.70 -1.94 -9.32
N TYR A 27 -9.41 -1.80 -9.60
CA TYR A 27 -8.39 -2.78 -9.22
C TYR A 27 -7.59 -2.25 -8.03
N ILE A 28 -7.74 -2.87 -6.86
CA ILE A 28 -7.28 -2.32 -5.57
C ILE A 28 -6.90 -3.46 -4.60
N GLY A 29 -6.14 -3.18 -3.53
CA GLY A 29 -5.99 -4.12 -2.42
C GLY A 29 -7.32 -4.44 -1.71
N SER A 30 -7.42 -5.63 -1.13
CA SER A 30 -8.61 -6.04 -0.36
C SER A 30 -8.81 -5.17 0.89
N ASN A 31 -10.07 -4.92 1.27
CA ASN A 31 -10.44 -4.07 2.43
C ASN A 31 -9.85 -2.65 2.41
N TYR A 32 -9.60 -2.11 1.21
CA TYR A 32 -8.91 -0.83 1.06
C TYR A 32 -9.82 0.29 0.53
N ILE A 33 -11.13 0.15 0.68
CA ILE A 33 -12.16 1.19 0.46
C ILE A 33 -13.36 0.89 1.36
N ALA A 34 -13.93 1.92 1.99
CA ALA A 34 -15.05 1.74 2.91
C ALA A 34 -16.38 1.54 2.17
N ASP A 35 -17.24 0.62 2.65
CA ASP A 35 -18.57 0.37 2.06
C ASP A 35 -19.44 1.63 1.99
N SER A 36 -19.31 2.54 2.96
CA SER A 36 -19.99 3.83 2.95
C SER A 36 -19.58 4.72 1.77
N THR A 37 -18.29 4.68 1.39
CA THR A 37 -17.77 5.38 0.20
C THR A 37 -18.31 4.74 -1.06
N VAL A 38 -18.29 3.40 -1.15
CA VAL A 38 -18.85 2.65 -2.28
C VAL A 38 -20.32 2.99 -2.49
N ASN A 39 -21.15 2.84 -1.45
CA ASN A 39 -22.59 3.11 -1.50
C ASN A 39 -22.89 4.57 -1.88
N ARG A 40 -22.11 5.53 -1.35
CA ARG A 40 -22.26 6.95 -1.68
C ARG A 40 -21.91 7.22 -3.15
N PHE A 41 -20.84 6.60 -3.66
CA PHE A 41 -20.45 6.70 -5.07
C PHE A 41 -21.55 6.17 -5.99
N GLU A 42 -21.96 4.91 -5.79
CA GLU A 42 -22.96 4.25 -6.64
C GLU A 42 -24.30 5.01 -6.66
N LYS A 43 -24.75 5.49 -5.50
CA LYS A 43 -25.98 6.30 -5.40
C LYS A 43 -25.88 7.65 -6.12
N THR A 44 -24.73 8.30 -6.03
CA THR A 44 -24.51 9.64 -6.61
C THR A 44 -24.46 9.59 -8.13
N TYR A 45 -23.72 8.62 -8.67
CA TYR A 45 -23.46 8.52 -10.11
C TYR A 45 -24.35 7.51 -10.83
N LYS A 46 -25.23 6.81 -10.10
CA LYS A 46 -26.15 5.79 -10.64
C LYS A 46 -25.39 4.74 -11.46
N CYS A 47 -24.32 4.22 -10.87
CA CYS A 47 -23.41 3.25 -11.44
C CYS A 47 -23.13 2.13 -10.44
N THR A 48 -22.46 1.07 -10.87
CA THR A 48 -21.93 0.01 -10.01
C THR A 48 -20.41 0.11 -9.91
N LEU A 49 -19.85 -0.01 -8.71
CA LEU A 49 -18.42 -0.11 -8.47
C LEU A 49 -18.04 -1.58 -8.29
N ASN A 50 -17.55 -2.20 -9.36
CA ASN A 50 -17.04 -3.56 -9.32
C ASN A 50 -15.59 -3.55 -8.81
N GLN A 51 -15.35 -4.20 -7.68
CA GLN A 51 -14.03 -4.25 -7.06
C GLN A 51 -13.32 -5.56 -7.45
N ASN A 52 -12.13 -5.43 -8.01
CA ASN A 52 -11.20 -6.50 -8.28
C ASN A 52 -10.00 -6.34 -7.34
N PHE A 53 -9.49 -7.46 -6.83
CA PHE A 53 -8.42 -7.45 -5.83
C PHE A 53 -7.13 -8.08 -6.35
N PHE A 54 -6.00 -7.54 -5.91
CA PHE A 54 -4.66 -8.13 -6.04
C PHE A 54 -4.01 -8.22 -4.65
N ASN A 55 -3.03 -9.12 -4.50
CA ASN A 55 -2.33 -9.29 -3.22
C ASN A 55 -1.07 -8.40 -3.14
N ASP A 56 -0.33 -8.28 -4.24
CA ASP A 56 0.87 -7.45 -4.34
C ASP A 56 0.96 -6.70 -5.67
N ASN A 57 1.90 -5.75 -5.77
CA ASN A 57 2.02 -4.92 -6.96
C ASN A 57 2.69 -5.68 -8.11
N GLU A 58 3.51 -6.69 -7.83
CA GLU A 58 4.14 -7.56 -8.82
C GLU A 58 3.09 -8.36 -9.59
N GLU A 59 2.10 -8.93 -8.91
CA GLU A 59 0.92 -9.60 -9.46
C GLU A 59 0.15 -8.62 -10.37
N MET A 60 -0.14 -7.42 -9.85
CA MET A 60 -0.86 -6.38 -10.59
C MET A 60 -0.09 -5.95 -11.86
N LEU A 61 1.20 -5.65 -11.74
CA LEU A 61 2.08 -5.27 -12.85
C LEU A 61 2.15 -6.39 -13.90
N ALA A 62 2.37 -7.64 -13.48
CA ALA A 62 2.42 -8.79 -14.38
C ALA A 62 1.11 -8.97 -15.15
N LYS A 63 -0.03 -8.82 -14.48
CA LYS A 63 -1.35 -8.94 -15.10
C LYS A 63 -1.62 -7.84 -16.14
N ILE A 64 -1.28 -6.59 -15.82
CA ILE A 64 -1.42 -5.46 -16.77
C ILE A 64 -0.42 -5.56 -17.93
N ALA A 65 0.82 -6.01 -17.66
CA ALA A 65 1.82 -6.28 -18.69
C ALA A 65 1.35 -7.36 -19.67
N ALA A 66 0.74 -8.44 -19.16
CA ALA A 66 0.16 -9.54 -19.93
C ALA A 66 -1.07 -9.13 -20.78
N GLY A 67 -1.55 -7.90 -20.66
CA GLY A 67 -2.62 -7.36 -21.49
C GLY A 67 -4.01 -7.35 -20.85
N ALA A 68 -4.11 -7.57 -19.54
CA ALA A 68 -5.38 -7.37 -18.84
C ALA A 68 -5.85 -5.91 -18.99
N ASN A 69 -7.14 -5.76 -19.26
CA ASN A 69 -7.79 -4.49 -19.55
C ASN A 69 -9.17 -4.45 -18.88
N GLY A 70 -9.93 -3.38 -19.14
CA GLY A 70 -11.29 -3.21 -18.61
C GLY A 70 -11.34 -2.56 -17.22
N TYR A 71 -10.20 -2.24 -16.62
CA TYR A 71 -10.11 -1.47 -15.38
C TYR A 71 -10.30 0.03 -15.63
N SER A 72 -11.15 0.66 -14.83
CA SER A 72 -11.39 2.10 -14.86
C SER A 72 -10.39 2.87 -14.00
N VAL A 73 -10.07 2.33 -12.82
CA VAL A 73 -9.08 2.91 -11.90
C VAL A 73 -8.26 1.77 -11.30
N ILE A 74 -6.96 1.98 -11.18
CA ILE A 74 -6.06 1.10 -10.42
C ILE A 74 -5.51 1.91 -9.25
N VAL A 75 -5.48 1.33 -8.06
CA VAL A 75 -4.70 1.87 -6.93
C VAL A 75 -3.35 1.16 -6.93
N ALA A 76 -2.27 1.89 -7.20
CA ALA A 76 -0.93 1.35 -7.38
C ALA A 76 0.07 2.07 -6.48
N THR A 77 1.04 1.34 -5.92
CA THR A 77 2.16 1.94 -5.18
C THR A 77 3.02 2.82 -6.09
N SER A 78 3.79 3.71 -5.48
CA SER A 78 4.64 4.69 -6.15
C SER A 78 5.56 4.10 -7.23
N TYR A 79 6.23 2.99 -6.96
CA TYR A 79 7.09 2.35 -7.97
C TYR A 79 6.30 1.67 -9.09
N ALA A 80 5.11 1.16 -8.80
CA ALA A 80 4.24 0.56 -9.80
C ALA A 80 3.63 1.63 -10.73
N VAL A 81 3.33 2.84 -10.21
CA VAL A 81 2.96 3.99 -11.05
C VAL A 81 4.07 4.31 -12.06
N GLU A 82 5.32 4.39 -11.60
CA GLU A 82 6.47 4.67 -12.45
C GLU A 82 6.61 3.63 -13.58
N GLU A 83 6.53 2.34 -13.22
CA GLU A 83 6.61 1.25 -14.20
C GLU A 83 5.42 1.25 -15.18
N LEU A 84 4.20 1.46 -14.70
CA LEU A 84 3.00 1.57 -15.55
C LEU A 84 3.10 2.74 -16.53
N ALA A 85 3.68 3.87 -16.11
CA ALA A 85 3.94 5.02 -16.97
C ALA A 85 5.02 4.69 -18.03
N HIS A 86 6.11 4.06 -17.63
CA HIS A 86 7.17 3.61 -18.54
C HIS A 86 6.67 2.61 -19.59
N MET A 87 5.80 1.68 -19.19
CA MET A 87 5.16 0.72 -20.11
C MET A 87 4.06 1.34 -20.98
N GLY A 88 3.70 2.61 -20.77
CA GLY A 88 2.60 3.28 -21.49
C GLY A 88 1.23 2.69 -21.19
N LYS A 89 1.03 2.11 -19.99
CA LYS A 89 -0.21 1.41 -19.59
C LYS A 89 -1.20 2.32 -18.86
N ILE A 90 -0.78 3.51 -18.45
CA ILE A 90 -1.62 4.53 -17.81
C ILE A 90 -1.55 5.84 -18.61
N LYS A 91 -2.63 6.62 -18.57
CA LYS A 91 -2.70 7.89 -19.29
C LYS A 91 -2.42 9.09 -18.37
N PRO A 92 -1.92 10.21 -18.92
CA PRO A 92 -1.87 11.46 -18.17
C PRO A 92 -3.26 11.87 -17.68
N LEU A 93 -3.33 12.39 -16.46
CA LEU A 93 -4.56 12.87 -15.84
C LEU A 93 -4.87 14.31 -16.25
N ASP A 94 -6.12 14.56 -16.58
CA ASP A 94 -6.68 15.90 -16.74
C ASP A 94 -7.06 16.46 -15.37
N LYS A 95 -6.19 17.28 -14.82
CA LYS A 95 -6.37 17.87 -13.48
C LYS A 95 -7.58 18.81 -13.39
N THR A 96 -8.08 19.32 -14.51
CA THR A 96 -9.29 20.16 -14.50
C THR A 96 -10.53 19.35 -14.10
N LYS A 97 -10.48 18.02 -14.26
CA LYS A 97 -11.50 17.07 -13.83
C LYS A 97 -11.26 16.53 -12.42
N LEU A 98 -10.25 17.00 -11.70
CA LEU A 98 -9.89 16.57 -10.35
C LEU A 98 -9.95 17.73 -9.34
N PRO A 99 -11.10 18.40 -9.15
CA PRO A 99 -11.23 19.50 -8.19
C PRO A 99 -10.88 19.08 -6.76
N ASN A 100 -11.04 17.81 -6.40
CA ASN A 100 -10.72 17.30 -5.05
C ASN A 100 -9.22 17.06 -4.83
N LEU A 101 -8.37 17.21 -5.86
CA LEU A 101 -6.92 17.21 -5.68
C LEU A 101 -6.44 18.31 -4.70
N LYS A 102 -7.24 19.38 -4.55
CA LYS A 102 -6.98 20.45 -3.57
C LYS A 102 -6.94 19.98 -2.11
N TYR A 103 -7.56 18.84 -1.79
CA TYR A 103 -7.57 18.28 -0.44
C TYR A 103 -6.32 17.45 -0.11
N ILE A 104 -5.50 17.16 -1.12
CA ILE A 104 -4.25 16.43 -0.91
C ILE A 104 -3.18 17.36 -0.37
N ASP A 105 -2.52 16.94 0.71
CA ASP A 105 -1.37 17.64 1.25
C ASP A 105 -0.25 17.67 0.20
N LYS A 106 0.26 18.88 -0.06
CA LYS A 106 1.27 19.16 -1.08
C LYS A 106 2.55 18.37 -0.90
N GLN A 107 2.86 17.88 0.31
CA GLN A 107 4.04 17.04 0.54
C GLN A 107 3.98 15.69 -0.17
N PHE A 108 2.78 15.20 -0.51
CA PHE A 108 2.58 13.96 -1.28
C PHE A 108 2.40 14.20 -2.78
N LEU A 109 2.49 15.46 -3.22
CA LEU A 109 2.40 15.85 -4.62
C LEU A 109 3.79 16.13 -5.20
N ASN A 110 3.88 16.15 -6.53
CA ASN A 110 5.09 16.39 -7.30
C ASN A 110 6.25 15.47 -6.87
N THR A 111 5.94 14.18 -6.73
CA THR A 111 6.90 13.16 -6.31
C THR A 111 7.92 12.88 -7.42
N PRO A 112 9.12 12.37 -7.09
CA PRO A 112 10.13 12.05 -8.11
C PRO A 112 9.68 11.02 -9.15
N TYR A 113 8.79 10.09 -8.77
CA TYR A 113 8.29 9.03 -9.64
C TYR A 113 7.15 9.49 -10.56
N ASP A 114 6.46 10.59 -10.23
CA ASP A 114 5.42 11.21 -11.07
C ASP A 114 5.52 12.74 -10.99
N PRO A 115 6.54 13.36 -11.63
CA PRO A 115 6.72 14.79 -11.59
C PRO A 115 5.47 15.54 -12.06
N GLY A 116 5.03 16.46 -11.22
CA GLY A 116 3.81 17.22 -11.40
C GLY A 116 2.53 16.41 -11.25
N ASN A 117 2.52 15.20 -10.68
CA ASN A 117 1.33 14.33 -10.63
C ASN A 117 0.67 14.20 -12.00
N LYS A 118 1.48 13.86 -13.01
CA LYS A 118 1.05 13.77 -14.39
C LYS A 118 0.15 12.56 -14.59
N TYR A 119 0.43 11.44 -13.93
CA TYR A 119 -0.25 10.17 -14.16
C TYR A 119 -1.10 9.70 -12.97
N SER A 120 -0.84 10.21 -11.78
CA SER A 120 -1.36 9.64 -10.53
C SER A 120 -1.80 10.70 -9.52
N VAL A 121 -2.74 10.31 -8.64
CA VAL A 121 -3.11 11.10 -7.45
C VAL A 121 -2.95 10.27 -6.17
N PRO A 122 -2.37 10.83 -5.10
CA PRO A 122 -2.25 10.15 -3.82
C PRO A 122 -3.60 9.69 -3.25
N TYR A 123 -3.66 8.44 -2.81
CA TYR A 123 -4.83 7.83 -2.19
C TYR A 123 -4.64 7.63 -0.68
N ALA A 124 -3.58 6.92 -0.30
CA ALA A 124 -3.23 6.59 1.07
C ALA A 124 -1.73 6.34 1.16
N TYR A 125 -1.18 6.40 2.37
CA TYR A 125 0.21 6.04 2.61
C TYR A 125 0.37 5.18 3.85
N THR A 126 1.37 4.31 3.81
CA THR A 126 1.56 3.27 4.82
C THR A 126 3.00 3.28 5.29
N PRO A 127 3.29 3.82 6.49
CA PRO A 127 4.60 3.73 7.12
C PRO A 127 5.04 2.27 7.30
N VAL A 128 6.34 2.06 7.12
CA VAL A 128 7.05 0.81 7.40
C VAL A 128 7.93 1.01 8.62
N PHE A 129 7.78 0.15 9.63
CA PHE A 129 8.45 0.28 10.92
C PHE A 129 8.62 -1.10 11.58
N LEU A 130 9.07 -1.13 12.85
CA LEU A 130 9.10 -2.35 13.66
C LEU A 130 7.93 -2.45 14.64
N ALA A 131 7.11 -3.48 14.48
CA ALA A 131 6.17 -3.93 15.51
C ALA A 131 6.81 -5.02 16.38
N TYR A 132 6.42 -5.07 17.65
CA TYR A 132 7.06 -5.95 18.61
C TYR A 132 6.14 -6.41 19.76
N ASN A 133 6.49 -7.54 20.35
CA ASN A 133 5.92 -8.01 21.60
C ASN A 133 6.53 -7.20 22.76
N LYS A 134 5.72 -6.34 23.38
CA LYS A 134 6.15 -5.41 24.44
C LYS A 134 6.79 -6.12 25.63
N ASP A 135 6.14 -7.18 26.11
CA ASP A 135 6.58 -7.88 27.31
C ASP A 135 7.92 -8.61 27.05
N LYS A 136 8.12 -9.15 25.84
CA LYS A 136 9.40 -9.75 25.43
C LYS A 136 10.52 -8.72 25.27
N MET A 137 10.23 -7.55 24.70
CA MET A 137 11.22 -6.47 24.60
C MET A 137 11.66 -5.97 25.98
N ALA A 138 10.72 -5.84 26.92
CA ALA A 138 11.01 -5.47 28.30
C ALA A 138 11.87 -6.54 29.01
N GLU A 139 11.53 -7.83 28.87
CA GLU A 139 12.29 -8.96 29.42
C GLU A 139 13.75 -8.97 28.94
N LEU A 140 13.98 -8.68 27.65
CA LEU A 140 15.32 -8.69 27.06
C LEU A 140 16.10 -7.38 27.27
N GLY A 141 15.46 -6.34 27.80
CA GLY A 141 16.00 -4.99 27.94
C GLY A 141 16.30 -4.34 26.59
N ILE A 142 15.44 -4.55 25.59
CA ILE A 142 15.61 -4.04 24.23
C ILE A 142 14.55 -2.96 23.98
N THR A 143 14.98 -1.80 23.49
CA THR A 143 14.09 -0.77 22.94
C THR A 143 14.29 -0.76 21.41
N PRO A 144 13.26 -1.10 20.60
CA PRO A 144 13.39 -1.20 19.14
C PRO A 144 13.34 0.16 18.41
N ASP A 145 14.02 1.18 18.96
CA ASP A 145 14.05 2.55 18.43
C ASP A 145 14.99 2.76 17.23
N SER A 146 15.63 1.68 16.77
CA SER A 146 16.67 1.70 15.74
C SER A 146 16.57 0.46 14.87
N TRP A 147 16.84 0.62 13.57
CA TRP A 147 16.98 -0.51 12.64
C TRP A 147 18.08 -1.49 13.07
N ALA A 148 19.03 -1.05 13.92
CA ALA A 148 20.05 -1.92 14.51
C ALA A 148 19.47 -3.17 15.18
N VAL A 149 18.24 -3.12 15.72
CA VAL A 149 17.66 -4.26 16.44
C VAL A 149 17.44 -5.49 15.54
N ILE A 150 17.26 -5.30 14.24
CA ILE A 150 17.13 -6.40 13.27
C ILE A 150 18.43 -6.70 12.51
N PHE A 151 19.53 -5.98 12.75
CA PHE A 151 20.78 -6.10 11.98
C PHE A 151 22.04 -6.32 12.82
N ASP A 152 22.11 -5.80 14.04
CA ASP A 152 23.30 -5.87 14.90
C ASP A 152 23.28 -7.17 15.73
N PRO A 153 24.34 -8.01 15.65
CA PRO A 153 24.50 -9.21 16.47
C PRO A 153 24.24 -9.00 17.97
N LYS A 154 24.54 -7.81 18.52
CA LYS A 154 24.26 -7.45 19.92
C LYS A 154 22.80 -7.66 20.31
N TYR A 155 21.86 -7.40 19.40
CA TYR A 155 20.43 -7.66 19.61
C TYR A 155 20.04 -9.04 19.10
N LEU A 156 20.50 -9.41 17.90
CA LEU A 156 20.06 -10.61 17.20
C LEU A 156 20.36 -11.92 17.95
N VAL A 157 21.44 -11.99 18.72
CA VAL A 157 21.73 -13.18 19.56
C VAL A 157 20.59 -13.45 20.55
N LYS A 158 19.94 -12.42 21.08
CA LYS A 158 18.78 -12.54 21.99
C LYS A 158 17.46 -12.77 21.27
N LEU A 159 17.39 -12.46 19.97
CA LEU A 159 16.16 -12.48 19.17
C LEU A 159 16.13 -13.61 18.15
N LYS A 160 17.11 -14.52 18.20
CA LYS A 160 17.30 -15.57 17.20
C LYS A 160 16.02 -16.39 17.02
N GLY A 161 15.55 -16.50 15.77
CA GLY A 161 14.34 -17.25 15.41
C GLY A 161 13.02 -16.52 15.73
N HIS A 162 13.08 -15.28 16.21
CA HIS A 162 11.90 -14.49 16.60
C HIS A 162 11.80 -13.13 15.89
N VAL A 163 12.64 -12.90 14.87
CA VAL A 163 12.60 -11.70 14.01
C VAL A 163 12.06 -12.06 12.64
N THR A 164 11.06 -11.35 12.15
CA THR A 164 10.66 -11.41 10.74
C THR A 164 10.96 -10.10 10.04
N VAL A 165 11.47 -10.19 8.82
CA VAL A 165 11.59 -9.05 7.90
C VAL A 165 10.71 -9.31 6.70
N PHE A 166 10.32 -8.26 5.97
CA PHE A 166 9.53 -8.44 4.75
C PHE A 166 10.26 -9.31 3.72
N ASP A 167 9.53 -10.12 2.96
CA ASP A 167 10.03 -10.66 1.69
C ASP A 167 9.99 -9.56 0.63
N SER A 168 10.83 -8.54 0.80
CA SER A 168 10.89 -7.37 -0.07
C SER A 168 12.31 -6.83 -0.09
N ALA A 169 12.99 -7.02 -1.21
CA ALA A 169 14.34 -6.51 -1.44
C ALA A 169 14.45 -5.02 -1.11
N ARG A 170 13.47 -4.23 -1.57
CA ARG A 170 13.44 -2.77 -1.38
C ARG A 170 13.36 -2.38 0.08
N ASN A 171 12.44 -2.95 0.84
CA ASN A 171 12.26 -2.61 2.24
C ASN A 171 13.45 -3.01 3.10
N VAL A 172 13.96 -4.22 2.92
CA VAL A 172 15.06 -4.73 3.76
C VAL A 172 16.39 -4.03 3.44
N LEU A 173 16.69 -3.78 2.15
CA LEU A 173 17.87 -3.00 1.78
C LEU A 173 17.78 -1.55 2.26
N ALA A 174 16.61 -0.90 2.15
CA ALA A 174 16.42 0.46 2.63
C ALA A 174 16.62 0.57 4.15
N ALA A 175 16.08 -0.38 4.93
CA ALA A 175 16.31 -0.44 6.37
C ALA A 175 17.81 -0.63 6.69
N ALA A 176 18.52 -1.50 5.98
CA ALA A 176 19.96 -1.70 6.16
C ALA A 176 20.77 -0.45 5.78
N LEU A 177 20.40 0.25 4.70
CA LEU A 177 21.01 1.52 4.28
C LEU A 177 20.79 2.61 5.33
N LEU A 178 19.58 2.75 5.87
CA LEU A 178 19.27 3.71 6.94
C LEU A 178 20.07 3.41 8.20
N TYR A 179 20.17 2.14 8.59
CA TYR A 179 21.04 1.69 9.68
C TYR A 179 22.51 2.09 9.46
N LEU A 180 23.00 2.02 8.21
CA LEU A 180 24.35 2.45 7.82
C LEU A 180 24.49 3.98 7.64
N GLY A 181 23.42 4.76 7.85
CA GLY A 181 23.42 6.21 7.64
C GLY A 181 23.51 6.61 6.16
N LYS A 182 22.99 5.78 5.26
CA LYS A 182 23.01 5.96 3.80
C LYS A 182 21.63 6.34 3.27
N ASP A 183 21.61 6.85 2.04
CA ASP A 183 20.36 7.13 1.33
C ASP A 183 19.64 5.79 1.01
N PRO A 184 18.41 5.56 1.50
CA PRO A 184 17.64 4.34 1.23
C PRO A 184 17.27 4.17 -0.26
N ASN A 185 17.42 5.20 -1.08
CA ASN A 185 17.19 5.17 -2.53
C ASN A 185 18.49 5.21 -3.35
N THR A 186 19.65 4.98 -2.74
CA THR A 186 20.93 4.96 -3.45
C THR A 186 20.95 3.91 -4.57
N THR A 187 21.54 4.27 -5.70
CA THR A 187 21.92 3.34 -6.78
C THR A 187 23.43 3.08 -6.78
N ASN A 188 24.15 3.60 -5.77
CA ASN A 188 25.58 3.36 -5.63
C ASN A 188 25.85 1.90 -5.26
N TRP A 189 26.66 1.24 -6.07
CA TRP A 189 26.95 -0.19 -5.92
C TRP A 189 27.66 -0.55 -4.62
N ASP A 190 28.59 0.29 -4.15
CA ASP A 190 29.34 0.02 -2.92
C ASP A 190 28.46 0.18 -1.67
N ASP A 191 27.51 1.12 -1.69
CA ASP A 191 26.53 1.25 -0.62
C ASP A 191 25.56 0.05 -0.59
N LEU A 192 25.09 -0.41 -1.76
CA LEU A 192 24.23 -1.59 -1.86
C LEU A 192 24.94 -2.87 -1.40
N LYS A 193 26.23 -3.03 -1.73
CA LYS A 193 27.07 -4.13 -1.21
C LYS A 193 27.21 -4.11 0.31
N LYS A 194 27.44 -2.94 0.91
CA LYS A 194 27.51 -2.81 2.37
C LYS A 194 26.17 -3.16 3.03
N ALA A 195 25.05 -2.76 2.42
CA ALA A 195 23.73 -3.16 2.89
C ALA A 195 23.54 -4.68 2.81
N ARG A 196 23.98 -5.32 1.72
CA ARG A 196 24.02 -6.78 1.58
C ARG A 196 24.83 -7.45 2.68
N GLU A 197 26.04 -6.98 2.96
CA GLU A 197 26.89 -7.55 4.02
C GLU A 197 26.24 -7.49 5.41
N VAL A 198 25.50 -6.40 5.70
CA VAL A 198 24.70 -6.29 6.92
C VAL A 198 23.60 -7.35 6.96
N ILE A 199 22.86 -7.50 5.86
CA ILE A 199 21.78 -8.49 5.74
C ILE A 199 22.30 -9.92 5.84
N ASP A 200 23.41 -10.25 5.19
CA ASP A 200 24.00 -11.59 5.23
C ASP A 200 24.41 -12.01 6.64
N ARG A 201 24.93 -11.06 7.44
CA ARG A 201 25.25 -11.32 8.85
C ARG A 201 24.01 -11.48 9.73
N ALA A 202 22.93 -10.78 9.38
CA ALA A 202 21.71 -10.75 10.18
C ALA A 202 20.76 -11.92 9.87
N SER A 203 20.65 -12.32 8.59
CA SER A 203 19.67 -13.29 8.12
C SER A 203 19.71 -14.65 8.82
N PRO A 204 20.85 -15.21 9.28
CA PRO A 204 20.87 -16.46 10.03
C PRO A 204 20.20 -16.39 11.41
N TYR A 205 19.90 -15.18 11.90
CA TYR A 205 19.18 -14.96 13.16
C TYR A 205 17.68 -14.74 12.94
N TRP A 206 17.25 -14.43 11.72
CA TRP A 206 15.84 -14.21 11.43
C TRP A 206 15.07 -15.53 11.40
N ALA A 207 13.79 -15.44 11.74
CA ALA A 207 12.85 -16.55 11.65
C ALA A 207 12.55 -16.87 10.19
N ARG A 208 12.15 -15.84 9.43
CA ARG A 208 11.77 -15.93 8.01
C ARG A 208 11.61 -14.56 7.37
N PHE A 209 11.61 -14.57 6.03
CA PHE A 209 11.08 -13.50 5.19
C PHE A 209 9.57 -13.66 5.08
N ASP A 210 8.81 -12.62 5.39
CA ASP A 210 7.34 -12.68 5.42
C ASP A 210 6.72 -11.29 5.27
N SER A 211 5.96 -11.10 4.19
CA SER A 211 5.23 -9.87 3.90
C SER A 211 3.72 -9.98 4.17
N ASP A 212 3.19 -11.18 4.42
CA ASP A 212 1.74 -11.45 4.35
C ASP A 212 1.12 -11.94 5.65
N SER A 213 1.93 -12.53 6.54
CA SER A 213 1.45 -13.24 7.72
C SER A 213 2.22 -12.91 8.99
N TYR A 214 3.14 -11.95 8.94
CA TYR A 214 4.07 -11.65 10.04
C TYR A 214 3.29 -11.23 11.29
N TYR A 215 2.23 -10.46 11.11
CA TYR A 215 1.34 -9.97 12.17
C TYR A 215 0.63 -11.12 12.92
N ARG A 216 0.35 -12.25 12.24
CA ARG A 216 -0.20 -13.45 12.91
C ARG A 216 0.84 -14.10 13.81
N GLY A 217 2.10 -14.13 13.37
CA GLY A 217 3.22 -14.61 14.18
C GLY A 217 3.40 -13.80 15.46
N ILE A 218 3.25 -12.47 15.37
CA ILE A 218 3.27 -11.59 16.56
C ILE A 218 2.08 -11.92 17.47
N LEU A 219 0.88 -12.01 16.91
CA LEU A 219 -0.34 -12.28 17.68
C LEU A 219 -0.30 -13.63 18.42
N ARG A 220 0.35 -14.66 17.84
CA ARG A 220 0.58 -15.96 18.50
C ARG A 220 1.73 -15.92 19.51
N GLY A 221 2.64 -14.95 19.39
CA GLY A 221 3.83 -14.81 20.24
C GLY A 221 5.08 -15.50 19.72
N ASP A 222 5.01 -16.14 18.55
CA ASP A 222 6.15 -16.81 17.90
C ASP A 222 7.14 -15.79 17.33
N VAL A 223 6.65 -14.62 16.90
CA VAL A 223 7.45 -13.50 16.41
C VAL A 223 7.47 -12.41 17.47
N TRP A 224 8.66 -11.96 17.84
CA TRP A 224 8.84 -10.91 18.86
C TRP A 224 9.09 -9.55 18.26
N ILE A 225 9.67 -9.49 17.06
CA ILE A 225 9.89 -8.26 16.29
C ILE A 225 9.60 -8.55 14.82
N ALA A 226 8.86 -7.67 14.16
CA ALA A 226 8.62 -7.74 12.74
C ALA A 226 8.80 -6.38 12.08
N MET A 227 9.38 -6.35 10.86
CA MET A 227 9.05 -5.28 9.92
C MET A 227 7.55 -5.30 9.65
N SER A 228 6.92 -4.14 9.58
CA SER A 228 5.46 -4.06 9.62
C SER A 228 4.92 -2.82 8.93
N TYR A 229 3.72 -2.98 8.36
CA TYR A 229 2.89 -1.91 7.84
C TYR A 229 1.92 -1.42 8.92
N SER A 230 1.61 -0.12 8.92
CA SER A 230 0.70 0.47 9.91
C SER A 230 -0.69 -0.16 9.90
N ILE A 231 -1.25 -0.41 8.72
CA ILE A 231 -2.58 -0.99 8.51
C ILE A 231 -2.72 -2.38 9.17
N ASP A 232 -1.73 -3.25 8.97
CA ASP A 232 -1.76 -4.62 9.49
C ASP A 232 -1.65 -4.62 11.02
N ILE A 233 -0.80 -3.78 11.58
CA ILE A 233 -0.58 -3.71 13.04
C ILE A 233 -1.75 -3.05 13.74
N PHE A 234 -2.33 -2.00 13.15
CA PHE A 234 -3.55 -1.41 13.66
C PHE A 234 -4.67 -2.45 13.76
N LYS A 235 -4.90 -3.21 12.69
CA LYS A 235 -5.91 -4.28 12.66
C LYS A 235 -5.57 -5.40 13.66
N THR A 236 -4.32 -5.81 13.73
CA THR A 236 -3.88 -6.88 14.63
C THR A 236 -4.04 -6.50 16.10
N ILE A 237 -3.81 -5.24 16.47
CA ILE A 237 -4.06 -4.73 17.83
C ILE A 237 -5.57 -4.76 18.15
N GLN A 238 -6.44 -4.43 17.19
CA GLN A 238 -7.89 -4.55 17.38
C GLN A 238 -8.31 -6.02 17.57
N ASP A 239 -7.79 -6.92 16.74
CA ASP A 239 -8.12 -8.34 16.80
C ASP A 239 -7.59 -8.99 18.09
N ALA A 240 -6.41 -8.57 18.57
CA ALA A 240 -5.86 -8.97 19.87
C ALA A 240 -6.79 -8.57 21.02
N LYS A 241 -7.33 -7.34 21.00
CA LYS A 241 -8.29 -6.85 22.00
C LYS A 241 -9.61 -7.62 21.93
N ALA A 242 -10.15 -7.82 20.73
CA ALA A 242 -11.42 -8.51 20.52
C ALA A 242 -11.38 -10.00 20.94
N SER A 243 -10.25 -10.67 20.71
CA SER A 243 -10.04 -12.07 21.09
C SER A 243 -9.64 -12.28 22.55
N GLY A 244 -9.40 -11.22 23.32
CA GLY A 244 -8.88 -11.31 24.69
C GLY A 244 -7.45 -11.83 24.77
N SER A 245 -6.66 -11.66 23.70
CA SER A 245 -5.26 -12.06 23.67
C SER A 245 -4.47 -11.35 24.78
N LYS A 246 -3.58 -12.10 25.42
CA LYS A 246 -2.67 -11.56 26.45
C LYS A 246 -1.42 -10.91 25.85
N ILE A 247 -1.18 -11.09 24.54
CA ILE A 247 -0.02 -10.49 23.86
C ILE A 247 -0.22 -8.99 23.76
N LYS A 248 0.74 -8.23 24.28
CA LYS A 248 0.80 -6.77 24.14
C LYS A 248 1.67 -6.41 22.94
N ILE A 249 1.03 -5.97 21.88
CA ILE A 249 1.69 -5.53 20.65
C ILE A 249 1.91 -4.02 20.75
N GLU A 250 3.15 -3.59 20.54
CA GLU A 250 3.52 -2.20 20.35
C GLU A 250 4.31 -2.04 19.04
N ALA A 251 4.50 -0.80 18.65
CA ALA A 251 5.18 -0.45 17.42
C ALA A 251 5.88 0.90 17.58
N MET A 252 6.99 1.09 16.89
CA MET A 252 7.69 2.36 16.89
C MET A 252 8.48 2.60 15.62
N MET A 253 8.61 3.88 15.28
CA MET A 253 9.45 4.38 14.19
C MET A 253 10.91 4.34 14.60
N GLN A 254 11.78 3.95 13.67
CA GLN A 254 13.23 3.91 13.90
C GLN A 254 13.85 5.32 13.76
N LYS A 255 14.82 5.65 14.62
CA LYS A 255 15.39 7.00 14.75
C LYS A 255 16.21 7.45 13.54
N GLU A 256 16.74 6.51 12.76
CA GLU A 256 17.47 6.76 11.53
C GLU A 256 16.54 7.32 10.43
N GLY A 257 15.24 7.01 10.53
CA GLY A 257 14.23 7.25 9.51
C GLY A 257 13.59 5.94 9.06
N ASN A 258 12.53 6.04 8.28
CA ASN A 258 11.69 4.92 7.91
C ASN A 258 11.16 5.07 6.49
N MET A 259 10.67 3.99 5.92
CA MET A 259 10.04 4.01 4.60
C MET A 259 8.54 4.23 4.75
N TYR A 260 7.91 4.69 3.68
CA TYR A 260 6.46 4.58 3.53
C TYR A 260 6.12 4.24 2.09
N GLU A 261 5.09 3.42 1.94
CA GLU A 261 4.46 3.20 0.65
C GLU A 261 3.44 4.29 0.43
N LEU A 262 3.46 4.91 -0.75
CA LEU A 262 2.43 5.86 -1.17
C LEU A 262 1.66 5.23 -2.32
N ASP A 263 0.39 4.93 -2.05
CA ASP A 263 -0.55 4.37 -2.99
C ASP A 263 -1.27 5.48 -3.72
N ASN A 264 -1.45 5.31 -5.02
CA ASN A 264 -1.99 6.32 -5.90
C ASN A 264 -3.06 5.73 -6.82
N MET A 265 -4.10 6.51 -7.08
CA MET A 265 -5.05 6.19 -8.13
C MET A 265 -4.49 6.61 -9.49
N VAL A 266 -4.55 5.70 -10.46
CA VAL A 266 -4.21 5.92 -11.87
C VAL A 266 -5.33 5.46 -12.78
N ILE A 267 -5.42 6.04 -13.98
CA ILE A 267 -6.37 5.61 -15.02
C ILE A 267 -5.61 4.85 -16.12
N PRO A 268 -5.93 3.56 -16.35
CA PRO A 268 -5.35 2.80 -17.45
C PRO A 268 -5.70 3.38 -18.83
N VAL A 269 -4.84 3.11 -19.82
CA VAL A 269 -5.09 3.54 -21.21
C VAL A 269 -6.34 2.91 -21.81
N PHE A 270 -6.65 1.65 -21.45
CA PHE A 270 -7.81 0.89 -21.95
C PHE A 270 -9.04 1.02 -21.03
N ASN A 271 -9.39 2.25 -20.65
CA ASN A 271 -10.62 2.56 -19.91
C ASN A 271 -11.73 3.01 -20.88
N ASN A 272 -12.94 2.47 -20.70
CA ASN A 272 -14.08 2.75 -21.56
C ASN A 272 -14.93 3.94 -21.07
N ASN A 273 -14.72 4.42 -19.83
CA ASN A 273 -15.48 5.55 -19.27
C ASN A 273 -14.60 6.43 -18.38
N ASP A 274 -13.92 7.39 -19.01
CA ASP A 274 -13.03 8.32 -18.28
C ASP A 274 -13.78 9.22 -17.32
N LYS A 275 -15.01 9.62 -17.68
CA LYS A 275 -15.81 10.47 -16.82
C LYS A 275 -16.06 9.79 -15.47
N LEU A 276 -16.56 8.55 -15.46
CA LEU A 276 -16.80 7.83 -14.21
C LEU A 276 -15.51 7.50 -13.45
N ALA A 277 -14.39 7.29 -14.13
CA ALA A 277 -13.10 7.13 -13.46
C ALA A 277 -12.69 8.40 -12.70
N TYR A 278 -12.83 9.58 -13.30
CA TYR A 278 -12.60 10.87 -12.62
C TYR A 278 -13.62 11.10 -11.49
N ASP A 279 -14.90 10.76 -11.70
CA ASP A 279 -15.94 10.87 -10.67
C ASP A 279 -15.62 9.98 -9.44
N PHE A 280 -15.11 8.77 -9.67
CA PHE A 280 -14.63 7.89 -8.61
C PHE A 280 -13.41 8.46 -7.90
N MET A 281 -12.38 8.91 -8.65
CA MET A 281 -11.19 9.50 -8.06
C MET A 281 -11.54 10.71 -7.18
N ASN A 282 -12.41 11.61 -7.63
CA ASN A 282 -12.86 12.72 -6.79
C ASN A 282 -13.62 12.23 -5.54
N THR A 283 -14.45 11.19 -5.66
CA THR A 283 -15.16 10.62 -4.52
C THR A 283 -14.17 10.06 -3.49
N ALA A 284 -13.18 9.28 -3.93
CA ALA A 284 -12.14 8.73 -3.06
C ALA A 284 -11.27 9.82 -2.39
N LEU A 285 -10.99 10.92 -3.09
CA LEU A 285 -10.23 12.07 -2.57
C LEU A 285 -11.03 12.96 -1.61
N ASP A 286 -12.36 12.81 -1.53
CA ASP A 286 -13.19 13.61 -0.63
C ASP A 286 -12.78 13.39 0.84
N PRO A 287 -12.73 14.44 1.68
CA PRO A 287 -12.35 14.31 3.08
C PRO A 287 -13.20 13.29 3.86
N GLN A 288 -14.46 13.09 3.48
CA GLN A 288 -15.32 12.07 4.10
C GLN A 288 -14.88 10.65 3.73
N SER A 289 -14.51 10.41 2.47
CA SER A 289 -14.01 9.10 2.03
C SER A 289 -12.65 8.76 2.64
N ALA A 290 -11.73 9.72 2.68
CA ALA A 290 -10.44 9.53 3.34
C ALA A 290 -10.59 9.27 4.86
N TYR A 291 -11.51 9.97 5.54
CA TYR A 291 -11.84 9.69 6.94
C TYR A 291 -12.38 8.27 7.15
N GLU A 292 -13.30 7.83 6.29
CA GLU A 292 -13.90 6.49 6.36
C GLU A 292 -12.85 5.39 6.14
N LEU A 293 -11.96 5.57 5.16
CA LEU A 293 -10.84 4.65 4.91
C LEU A 293 -9.93 4.52 6.13
N SER A 294 -9.45 5.65 6.66
CA SER A 294 -8.52 5.67 7.79
C SER A 294 -9.19 5.12 9.06
N SER A 295 -10.47 5.42 9.29
CA SER A 295 -11.21 4.89 10.45
C SER A 295 -11.40 3.38 10.39
N MET A 296 -11.62 2.84 9.19
CA MET A 296 -11.82 1.39 8.98
C MET A 296 -10.51 0.61 9.11
N THR A 297 -9.41 1.16 8.58
CA THR A 297 -8.17 0.40 8.36
C THR A 297 -7.03 0.81 9.27
N GLY A 298 -7.08 2.00 9.85
CA GLY A 298 -5.92 2.64 10.47
C GLY A 298 -4.87 3.10 9.46
N SER A 299 -5.20 3.14 8.16
CA SER A 299 -4.31 3.70 7.15
C SER A 299 -4.10 5.19 7.37
N SER A 300 -2.94 5.66 6.94
CA SER A 300 -2.63 7.09 6.91
C SER A 300 -3.15 7.65 5.59
N VAL A 301 -3.81 8.81 5.65
CA VAL A 301 -4.37 9.46 4.45
C VAL A 301 -3.68 10.79 4.17
N PRO A 302 -3.36 11.12 2.91
CA PRO A 302 -2.73 12.39 2.53
C PRO A 302 -3.73 13.56 2.48
N ASN A 303 -4.75 13.56 3.34
CA ASN A 303 -5.86 14.52 3.33
C ASN A 303 -6.00 15.21 4.71
N PRO A 304 -5.48 16.44 4.90
CA PRO A 304 -5.50 17.14 6.19
C PRO A 304 -6.90 17.36 6.77
N ASP A 305 -7.89 17.59 5.92
CA ASP A 305 -9.29 17.81 6.34
C ASP A 305 -9.91 16.52 6.89
N ALA A 306 -9.54 15.36 6.34
CA ALA A 306 -9.89 14.06 6.89
C ALA A 306 -9.18 13.79 8.21
N ILE A 307 -7.88 14.07 8.29
CA ILE A 307 -7.07 13.90 9.52
C ILE A 307 -7.66 14.69 10.68
N ALA A 308 -8.12 15.92 10.44
CA ALA A 308 -8.74 16.77 11.46
C ALA A 308 -10.02 16.16 12.09
N LYS A 309 -10.67 15.20 11.41
CA LYS A 309 -11.89 14.51 11.89
C LYS A 309 -11.58 13.21 12.64
N LEU A 310 -10.38 12.64 12.49
CA LEU A 310 -10.01 11.36 13.08
C LEU A 310 -9.79 11.45 14.59
N ASP A 311 -9.94 10.33 15.29
CA ASP A 311 -9.63 10.22 16.72
C ASP A 311 -8.16 10.60 16.98
N LYS A 312 -7.93 11.47 17.98
CA LYS A 312 -6.60 11.88 18.44
C LYS A 312 -5.77 10.72 18.96
N ASN A 313 -6.41 9.65 19.43
CA ASN A 313 -5.74 8.43 19.83
C ASN A 313 -5.19 7.64 18.64
N VAL A 314 -5.63 7.92 17.41
CA VAL A 314 -5.08 7.35 16.17
C VAL A 314 -4.08 8.32 15.56
N THR A 315 -4.47 9.58 15.38
CA THR A 315 -3.59 10.60 14.76
C THR A 315 -2.40 11.01 15.64
N GLY A 316 -2.46 10.74 16.95
CA GLY A 316 -1.34 10.91 17.87
C GLY A 316 -0.27 9.82 17.81
N ILE A 317 -0.54 8.70 17.12
CA ILE A 317 0.35 7.55 17.00
C ILE A 317 1.33 7.77 15.86
N ASP A 318 2.62 7.89 16.20
CA ASP A 318 3.67 8.28 15.24
C ASP A 318 3.93 7.25 14.14
N TRP A 319 3.72 5.95 14.41
CA TRP A 319 3.86 4.90 13.39
C TRP A 319 2.62 4.75 12.48
N ILE A 320 1.52 5.47 12.77
CA ILE A 320 0.39 5.63 11.85
C ILE A 320 0.51 6.98 11.14
N TYR A 321 0.65 8.07 11.90
CA TYR A 321 0.81 9.43 11.38
C TYR A 321 2.15 10.00 11.84
N PRO A 322 3.24 9.82 11.06
CA PRO A 322 4.57 10.28 11.43
C PRO A 322 4.60 11.80 11.57
N LYS A 323 5.07 12.27 12.73
CA LYS A 323 5.20 13.71 13.03
C LYS A 323 6.35 14.36 12.26
N ASN A 324 7.35 13.57 11.86
CA ASN A 324 8.51 14.05 11.13
C ASN A 324 8.65 13.38 9.75
N MET A 325 7.91 13.91 8.79
CA MET A 325 7.95 13.45 7.40
C MET A 325 9.30 13.67 6.72
N LYS A 326 10.22 14.48 7.27
CA LYS A 326 11.59 14.63 6.73
C LYS A 326 12.46 13.39 6.92
N LYS A 327 12.06 12.47 7.81
CA LYS A 327 12.71 11.17 8.03
C LYS A 327 11.92 10.01 7.42
N MET A 328 10.92 10.32 6.62
CA MET A 328 10.10 9.35 5.90
C MET A 328 10.51 9.34 4.43
N TYR A 329 10.81 8.16 3.90
CA TYR A 329 11.30 7.99 2.54
C TYR A 329 10.31 7.18 1.70
N VAL A 330 9.87 7.76 0.59
CA VAL A 330 9.18 7.00 -0.46
C VAL A 330 10.21 6.35 -1.38
N PHE A 331 9.92 5.15 -1.87
CA PHE A 331 10.77 4.51 -2.86
C PHE A 331 10.74 5.23 -4.20
N LYS A 332 11.93 5.41 -4.78
CA LYS A 332 12.13 5.73 -6.19
C LYS A 332 12.33 4.43 -6.97
N ALA A 333 11.86 4.32 -8.21
CA ALA A 333 12.21 3.14 -9.00
C ALA A 333 13.72 3.10 -9.23
N TYR A 334 14.24 1.88 -9.27
CA TYR A 334 15.59 1.64 -9.74
C TYR A 334 15.61 1.64 -11.25
N ASP A 335 16.70 2.12 -11.83
CA ASP A 335 16.98 1.90 -13.25
C ASP A 335 17.05 0.39 -13.53
N PRO A 336 16.81 -0.06 -14.78
CA PRO A 336 16.73 -1.48 -15.11
C PRO A 336 17.94 -2.30 -14.65
N LYS A 337 19.15 -1.74 -14.73
CA LYS A 337 20.37 -2.45 -14.32
C LYS A 337 20.40 -2.62 -12.80
N THR A 338 20.15 -1.56 -12.05
CA THR A 338 20.10 -1.63 -10.58
C THR A 338 18.98 -2.55 -10.11
N ARG A 339 17.81 -2.54 -10.77
CA ARG A 339 16.69 -3.44 -10.45
C ARG A 339 17.07 -4.92 -10.61
N ILE A 340 17.69 -5.29 -11.73
CA ILE A 340 18.15 -6.68 -11.95
C ILE A 340 19.13 -7.09 -10.85
N MET A 341 20.14 -6.27 -10.59
CA MET A 341 21.15 -6.59 -9.57
C MET A 341 20.56 -6.72 -8.16
N VAL A 342 19.65 -5.83 -7.77
CA VAL A 342 18.98 -5.89 -6.46
C VAL A 342 18.11 -7.14 -6.35
N ASN A 343 17.43 -7.54 -7.43
CA ASN A 343 16.60 -8.75 -7.45
C ASN A 343 17.45 -10.02 -7.38
N GLU A 344 18.56 -10.07 -8.12
CA GLU A 344 19.54 -11.17 -8.04
C GLU A 344 20.11 -11.28 -6.63
N MET A 345 20.59 -10.16 -6.08
CA MET A 345 21.09 -10.06 -4.71
C MET A 345 20.06 -10.55 -3.68
N TRP A 346 18.79 -10.15 -3.82
CA TRP A 346 17.73 -10.61 -2.92
C TRP A 346 17.45 -12.11 -3.04
N THR A 347 17.44 -12.62 -4.27
CA THR A 347 17.26 -14.05 -4.53
C THR A 347 18.37 -14.86 -3.85
N GLU A 348 19.62 -14.43 -3.99
CA GLU A 348 20.75 -15.04 -3.32
C GLU A 348 20.64 -14.97 -1.79
N ILE A 349 20.26 -13.81 -1.22
CA ILE A 349 20.02 -13.66 0.24
C ILE A 349 19.04 -14.72 0.72
N LYS A 350 17.92 -14.90 0.00
CA LYS A 350 16.89 -15.88 0.39
C LYS A 350 17.37 -17.31 0.27
N MET A 351 18.25 -17.61 -0.68
CA MET A 351 18.84 -18.94 -0.86
C MET A 351 19.93 -19.24 0.17
N SER A 352 20.76 -18.26 0.54
CA SER A 352 21.84 -18.43 1.52
C SER A 352 21.40 -18.27 2.96
N GLY A 353 20.34 -17.48 3.17
CA GLY A 353 19.73 -17.25 4.47
C GLY A 353 19.01 -18.51 4.91
N ASN A 354 19.67 -19.31 5.74
CA ASN A 354 19.03 -20.38 6.52
C ASN A 354 18.10 -19.77 7.59
N CYS A 355 17.12 -18.96 7.17
CA CYS A 355 15.97 -18.59 8.00
C CYS A 355 15.34 -19.89 8.50
N GLY A 356 15.34 -20.06 9.82
CA GLY A 356 15.24 -21.35 10.48
C GLY A 356 14.23 -22.30 9.85
N ILE A 357 14.72 -23.41 9.28
CA ILE A 357 13.92 -24.61 9.07
C ILE A 357 13.66 -25.17 10.47
N PHE A 358 12.54 -24.80 11.09
CA PHE A 358 12.05 -25.40 12.32
C PHE A 358 10.58 -25.73 12.20
#